data_AF-A0A2E6AQS6-F1
#
_entry.id   AF-A0A2E6AQS6-F1
#
_cell.length_a   1.000
_cell.length_b   1.000
_cell.length_c   1.000
_cell.angle_alpha   90.00
_cell.angle_beta   90.00
_cell.angle_gamma   90.00
#
_symmetry.space_group_name_H-M   'P 1'
#
loop_
_entity.id
_entity.type
_entity.pdbx_description
1 polymer ?
#
loop_
_entity_poly.entity_id
_entity_poly.type
_entity_poly.pdbx_seq_one_letter_code
_entity_poly.pdbx_strand_id
1 'polypeptide(L)'
;MAEGKQSIDHTSLQHGFFQFTFPHTWKGIVPWAIAAILFLGAGVFLIVSLDVPDVPPVSESQYVDSLDDIDDEDTVILGAGWQDSGDEAIFAVIDVVIQEGTLVHGYWTLDSDGENCTDHVDVFDDVILTVVPTSGGESFEIAWSDEVSTEVSTDSRNCPGYADWYVGAGDEIEMFIIGIEGEYSMLSVGAEGNEPGERTEREDAQRVALAIVILAAGLMMVTTPTSLSDDIKNLKTRWGNKPFVHGSPGDMNDANGPIREVDEHDWVLPPPGYETWPENPYAPNDEGSLIEEHPDVVGTPTPATFTLYSINGIIFITAALWLAADLTARHSDETRQIIGYWLRIGIVLFSILWSIFAFRKWKLMHNIIDTPSSRVRSVAAGPAELVGQVRPGPQGTMSVDVGGSSSMRVEGVVNYRWKEEEYVCTKDSDGKESCSWTTRRTDSGGTEFILHDGTGGILVDPNSWDKVEMGGRLYCWESSNWRWTVWVLAAGDPVYCLGRVETRTHEEREEGIDTTIPNSLLVVRGNKDIGMQVHLHRGTELSLIAGLRSTTESIVVPIVMLIFSALPFIW
;
A
#
# COMPACT_ATOMS: atom_id res chain seq x y z
N MET A 1 -15.67 -8.73 44.56
CA MET A 1 -14.90 -7.47 44.62
C MET A 1 -15.22 -6.74 43.34
N ALA A 2 -15.88 -5.59 43.44
CA ALA A 2 -16.22 -4.78 42.27
C ALA A 2 -14.94 -4.09 41.78
N GLU A 3 -14.29 -4.66 40.78
CA GLU A 3 -13.37 -3.88 39.95
C GLU A 3 -14.19 -2.78 39.30
N GLY A 4 -13.87 -1.52 39.64
CA GLY A 4 -14.58 -0.39 39.07
C GLY A 4 -14.47 -0.43 37.55
N LYS A 5 -15.63 -0.34 36.87
CA LYS A 5 -15.70 -0.02 35.44
C LYS A 5 -14.81 1.20 35.21
N GLN A 6 -13.60 0.99 34.67
CA GLN A 6 -12.84 2.09 34.10
C GLN A 6 -13.58 2.50 32.84
N SER A 7 -14.43 3.53 32.96
CA SER A 7 -15.04 4.18 31.80
C SER A 7 -13.91 4.56 30.85
N ILE A 8 -14.02 4.09 29.62
CA ILE A 8 -12.99 4.29 28.61
C ILE A 8 -12.90 5.78 28.30
N ASP A 9 -11.67 6.25 28.16
CA ASP A 9 -11.44 7.62 27.73
C ASP A 9 -11.78 7.73 26.24
N HIS A 10 -13.02 8.11 25.94
CA HIS A 10 -13.53 8.27 24.58
C HIS A 10 -12.72 9.27 23.73
N THR A 11 -11.89 10.11 24.37
CA THR A 11 -10.98 11.02 23.64
C THR A 11 -9.87 10.25 22.90
N SER A 12 -9.54 9.02 23.30
CA SER A 12 -8.53 8.21 22.62
C SER A 12 -8.97 7.70 21.24
N LEU A 13 -10.27 7.82 20.90
CA LEU A 13 -10.82 7.46 19.59
C LEU A 13 -11.11 8.70 18.72
N GLN A 14 -10.72 9.89 19.20
CA GLN A 14 -10.85 11.15 18.49
C GLN A 14 -9.49 11.66 18.07
N HIS A 15 -9.12 11.39 16.82
CA HIS A 15 -7.84 11.82 16.28
C HIS A 15 -7.93 13.21 15.66
N GLY A 16 -6.89 14.00 15.90
CA GLY A 16 -6.76 15.34 15.36
C GLY A 16 -6.20 15.38 13.94
N PHE A 17 -5.31 16.34 13.70
CA PHE A 17 -4.76 16.59 12.36
C PHE A 17 -3.86 15.46 11.85
N PHE A 18 -2.97 14.92 12.69
CA PHE A 18 -2.00 13.91 12.29
C PHE A 18 -1.85 12.82 13.34
N GLN A 19 -1.75 11.56 12.90
CA GLN A 19 -1.45 10.41 13.76
C GLN A 19 -0.35 9.56 13.11
N PHE A 20 0.68 9.22 13.88
CA PHE A 20 1.72 8.30 13.46
C PHE A 20 1.24 6.86 13.69
N THR A 21 1.21 6.03 12.66
CA THR A 21 0.68 4.66 12.72
C THR A 21 1.75 3.65 12.30
N PHE A 22 1.77 2.49 12.96
CA PHE A 22 2.77 1.46 12.71
C PHE A 22 2.10 0.14 12.34
N PRO A 23 2.55 -0.56 11.29
CA PRO A 23 2.01 -1.87 10.99
C PRO A 23 2.23 -2.83 12.16
N HIS A 24 1.21 -3.61 12.48
CA HIS A 24 1.24 -4.55 13.60
C HIS A 24 1.28 -6.02 13.18
N THR A 25 1.29 -6.30 11.87
CA THR A 25 1.44 -7.66 11.31
C THR A 25 2.83 -7.81 10.71
N TRP A 26 3.42 -9.01 10.79
CA TRP A 26 4.72 -9.29 10.16
C TRP A 26 4.73 -8.96 8.65
N LYS A 27 3.60 -9.18 7.97
CA LYS A 27 3.42 -8.82 6.56
C LYS A 27 3.50 -7.32 6.28
N GLY A 28 3.17 -6.47 7.26
CA GLY A 28 3.32 -5.02 7.15
C GLY A 28 4.65 -4.51 7.72
N ILE A 29 5.14 -5.08 8.83
CA ILE A 29 6.35 -4.64 9.53
C ILE A 29 7.60 -4.79 8.66
N VAL A 30 7.77 -5.95 8.01
CA VAL A 30 8.95 -6.22 7.17
C VAL A 30 9.08 -5.19 6.03
N PRO A 31 8.08 -5.02 5.16
CA PRO A 31 8.18 -4.02 4.10
C PRO A 31 8.26 -2.59 4.62
N TRP A 32 7.62 -2.25 5.74
CA TRP A 32 7.75 -0.93 6.35
C TRP A 32 9.19 -0.66 6.83
N ALA A 33 9.84 -1.64 7.46
CA ALA A 33 11.23 -1.52 7.88
C ALA A 33 12.19 -1.40 6.69
N ILE A 34 11.95 -2.17 5.62
CA ILE A 34 12.68 -2.05 4.36
C ILE A 34 12.52 -0.64 3.80
N ALA A 35 11.30 -0.10 3.76
CA ALA A 35 11.05 1.26 3.30
C ALA A 35 11.82 2.31 4.12
N ALA A 36 11.85 2.17 5.44
CA ALA A 36 12.61 3.06 6.32
C ALA A 36 14.12 3.00 6.02
N ILE A 37 14.69 1.81 5.80
CA ILE A 37 16.09 1.63 5.40
C ILE A 37 16.34 2.27 4.03
N LEU A 38 15.43 2.12 3.09
CA LEU A 38 15.55 2.73 1.76
C LEU A 38 15.51 4.25 1.82
N PHE A 39 14.67 4.86 2.67
CA PHE A 39 14.69 6.31 2.87
C PHE A 39 16.04 6.79 3.42
N LEU A 40 16.63 6.06 4.38
CA LEU A 40 17.97 6.36 4.88
C LEU A 40 19.02 6.20 3.78
N GLY A 41 18.93 5.11 3.01
CA GLY A 41 19.80 4.85 1.86
C GLY A 41 19.73 5.97 0.81
N ALA A 42 18.54 6.42 0.46
CA ALA A 42 18.35 7.54 -0.47
C ALA A 42 18.99 8.84 0.06
N GLY A 43 18.87 9.10 1.36
CA GLY A 43 19.55 10.24 2.00
C GLY A 43 21.07 10.14 1.90
N VAL A 44 21.63 8.95 2.11
CA VAL A 44 23.08 8.71 1.95
C VAL A 44 23.50 8.88 0.48
N PHE A 45 22.75 8.32 -0.48
CA PHE A 45 23.03 8.49 -1.91
C PHE A 45 22.98 9.96 -2.33
N LEU A 46 22.02 10.72 -1.82
CA LEU A 46 21.95 12.16 -2.07
C LEU A 46 23.15 12.90 -1.50
N ILE A 47 23.66 12.50 -0.32
CA ILE A 47 24.87 13.12 0.25
C ILE A 47 26.08 12.78 -0.61
N VAL A 48 26.25 11.52 -1.01
CA VAL A 48 27.36 11.07 -1.87
C VAL A 48 27.33 11.77 -3.23
N SER A 49 26.15 12.03 -3.79
CA SER A 49 26.06 12.76 -5.06
C SER A 49 26.44 14.24 -4.96
N LEU A 50 26.60 14.80 -3.76
CA LEU A 50 27.15 16.16 -3.60
C LEU A 50 28.68 16.20 -3.73
N ASP A 51 29.35 15.05 -3.65
CA ASP A 51 30.80 14.92 -3.86
C ASP A 51 31.14 14.72 -5.35
N VAL A 52 30.14 14.58 -6.23
CA VAL A 52 30.33 14.49 -7.68
C VAL A 52 30.27 15.90 -8.29
N PRO A 53 31.24 16.31 -9.13
CA PRO A 53 31.24 17.62 -9.78
C PRO A 53 29.93 17.94 -10.51
N ASP A 54 29.48 19.20 -10.38
CA ASP A 54 28.35 19.75 -11.16
C ASP A 54 28.90 20.37 -12.44
N VAL A 55 28.52 19.81 -13.58
CA VAL A 55 29.00 20.27 -14.89
C VAL A 55 27.83 20.86 -15.65
N PRO A 56 27.93 22.09 -16.19
CA PRO A 56 26.85 22.68 -16.97
C PRO A 56 26.60 21.89 -18.26
N PRO A 57 25.39 21.96 -18.82
CA PRO A 57 25.09 21.36 -20.12
C PRO A 57 26.02 21.90 -21.21
N VAL A 58 26.41 21.04 -22.16
CA VAL A 58 27.25 21.42 -23.32
C VAL A 58 26.64 22.61 -24.07
N SER A 59 25.31 22.64 -24.20
CA SER A 59 24.59 23.74 -24.87
C SER A 59 24.67 25.12 -24.19
N GLU A 60 25.08 25.18 -22.92
CA GLU A 60 25.29 26.42 -22.17
C GLU A 60 26.76 26.87 -22.20
N SER A 61 27.64 26.11 -22.86
CA SER A 61 29.08 26.37 -22.93
C SER A 61 29.45 27.28 -24.10
N GLN A 62 30.64 27.88 -24.04
CA GLN A 62 31.16 28.73 -25.11
C GLN A 62 31.67 27.87 -26.28
N TYR A 63 31.12 28.07 -27.49
CA TYR A 63 31.65 27.44 -28.70
C TYR A 63 32.74 28.32 -29.30
N VAL A 64 33.98 27.81 -29.35
CA VAL A 64 35.16 28.58 -29.76
C VAL A 64 35.92 27.91 -30.89
N ASP A 65 36.46 28.71 -31.81
CA ASP A 65 37.27 28.22 -32.93
C ASP A 65 38.71 27.93 -32.51
N SER A 66 39.20 28.56 -31.44
CA SER A 66 40.54 28.39 -30.87
C SER A 66 40.57 28.76 -29.39
N LEU A 67 41.60 28.36 -28.64
CA LEU A 67 41.72 28.72 -27.20
C LEU A 67 41.83 30.24 -26.98
N ASP A 68 42.37 30.99 -27.95
CA ASP A 68 42.50 32.45 -27.87
C ASP A 68 41.15 33.19 -28.02
N ASP A 69 40.11 32.49 -28.50
CA ASP A 69 38.76 33.04 -28.70
C ASP A 69 37.84 32.88 -27.48
N ILE A 70 38.35 32.28 -26.39
CA ILE A 70 37.61 32.10 -25.14
C ILE A 70 37.38 33.46 -24.47
N ASP A 71 36.13 33.73 -24.08
CA ASP A 71 35.80 34.93 -23.30
C ASP A 71 36.10 34.68 -21.81
N ASP A 72 37.22 35.24 -21.35
CA ASP A 72 37.66 35.18 -19.94
C ASP A 72 36.69 35.89 -18.97
N GLU A 73 35.72 36.68 -19.45
CA GLU A 73 34.70 37.30 -18.62
C GLU A 73 33.47 36.40 -18.40
N ASP A 74 33.27 35.37 -19.23
CA ASP A 74 32.14 34.44 -19.15
C ASP A 74 32.51 33.18 -18.36
N THR A 75 32.66 33.38 -17.04
CA THR A 75 33.04 32.34 -16.07
C THR A 75 31.85 31.84 -15.25
N VAL A 76 31.93 30.59 -14.81
CA VAL A 76 30.97 29.95 -13.91
C VAL A 76 31.65 29.61 -12.59
N ILE A 77 31.00 29.93 -11.48
CA ILE A 77 31.51 29.58 -10.14
C ILE A 77 31.30 28.08 -9.91
N LEU A 78 32.40 27.37 -9.60
CA LEU A 78 32.37 25.93 -9.36
C LEU A 78 31.57 25.57 -8.11
N GLY A 79 30.63 24.64 -8.27
CA GLY A 79 29.74 24.16 -7.22
C GLY A 79 30.38 23.12 -6.30
N ALA A 80 29.55 22.47 -5.48
CA ALA A 80 29.99 21.32 -4.68
C ALA A 80 30.34 20.13 -5.58
N GLY A 81 31.36 19.37 -5.19
CA GLY A 81 31.89 18.21 -5.92
C GLY A 81 33.22 18.48 -6.61
N TRP A 82 33.49 19.74 -6.96
CA TRP A 82 34.80 20.18 -7.46
C TRP A 82 35.82 20.33 -6.33
N GLN A 83 37.09 19.99 -6.57
CA GLN A 83 38.19 20.21 -5.62
C GLN A 83 38.36 21.71 -5.33
N ASP A 84 38.29 22.52 -6.39
CA ASP A 84 38.39 23.98 -6.37
C ASP A 84 37.02 24.65 -6.24
N SER A 85 36.14 24.07 -5.40
CA SER A 85 34.79 24.59 -5.17
C SER A 85 34.82 26.05 -4.69
N GLY A 86 34.12 26.93 -5.42
CA GLY A 86 34.09 28.37 -5.20
C GLY A 86 34.99 29.18 -6.14
N ASP A 87 35.85 28.54 -6.91
CA ASP A 87 36.67 29.20 -7.93
C ASP A 87 35.88 29.42 -9.22
N GLU A 88 36.39 30.31 -10.07
CA GLU A 88 35.80 30.63 -11.37
C GLU A 88 36.42 29.72 -12.44
N ALA A 89 35.57 29.05 -13.22
CA ALA A 89 35.98 28.19 -14.31
C ALA A 89 35.29 28.57 -15.62
N ILE A 90 35.93 28.23 -16.74
CA ILE A 90 35.40 28.43 -18.08
C ILE A 90 35.04 27.08 -18.68
N PHE A 91 33.85 26.98 -19.26
CA PHE A 91 33.39 25.80 -19.99
C PHE A 91 33.29 26.13 -21.47
N ALA A 92 34.02 25.39 -22.30
CA ALA A 92 34.09 25.65 -23.73
C ALA A 92 34.01 24.36 -24.56
N VAL A 93 33.55 24.50 -25.80
CA VAL A 93 33.53 23.44 -26.81
C VAL A 93 34.41 23.87 -27.97
N ILE A 94 35.34 23.01 -28.38
CA ILE A 94 36.32 23.31 -29.42
C ILE A 94 36.51 22.12 -30.38
N ASP A 95 36.51 22.42 -31.67
CA ASP A 95 36.83 21.46 -32.73
C ASP A 95 38.33 21.39 -32.99
N VAL A 96 38.92 20.20 -32.87
CA VAL A 96 40.37 19.99 -33.04
C VAL A 96 40.69 18.76 -33.88
N VAL A 97 41.91 18.74 -34.43
CA VAL A 97 42.52 17.58 -35.07
C VAL A 97 43.62 17.03 -34.18
N ILE A 98 43.57 15.73 -33.88
CA ILE A 98 44.63 15.07 -33.11
C ILE A 98 45.90 14.99 -33.96
N GLN A 99 47.00 15.56 -33.49
CA GLN A 99 48.33 15.45 -34.11
C GLN A 99 49.12 14.26 -33.57
N GLU A 100 49.06 14.05 -32.26
CA GLU A 100 49.74 12.95 -31.57
C GLU A 100 48.85 12.41 -30.42
N GLY A 101 48.85 11.08 -30.25
CA GLY A 101 48.03 10.39 -29.25
C GLY A 101 46.97 9.45 -29.87
N THR A 102 46.36 8.63 -29.01
CA THR A 102 45.24 7.76 -29.36
C THR A 102 44.27 7.77 -28.20
N LEU A 103 43.02 8.16 -28.48
CA LEU A 103 41.96 8.37 -27.51
C LEU A 103 41.13 7.10 -27.27
N VAL A 104 40.82 6.37 -28.34
CA VAL A 104 39.94 5.19 -28.32
C VAL A 104 40.55 4.04 -29.09
N HIS A 105 40.38 2.82 -28.59
CA HIS A 105 40.60 1.56 -29.29
C HIS A 105 39.34 0.71 -29.26
N GLY A 106 38.70 0.53 -30.41
CA GLY A 106 37.59 -0.40 -30.57
C GLY A 106 38.03 -1.73 -31.16
N TYR A 107 37.57 -2.83 -30.56
CA TYR A 107 37.93 -4.20 -30.95
C TYR A 107 36.77 -5.17 -30.80
N TRP A 108 36.90 -6.36 -31.40
CA TRP A 108 35.81 -7.33 -31.51
C TRP A 108 36.16 -8.65 -30.83
N THR A 109 35.22 -9.21 -30.05
CA THR A 109 35.32 -10.61 -29.57
C THR A 109 34.23 -11.48 -30.17
N LEU A 110 34.58 -12.68 -30.62
CA LEU A 110 33.63 -13.68 -31.10
C LEU A 110 33.19 -14.59 -29.94
N ASP A 111 31.94 -15.00 -29.97
CA ASP A 111 31.45 -16.08 -29.11
C ASP A 111 32.10 -17.42 -29.50
N SER A 112 31.92 -18.43 -28.64
CA SER A 112 32.52 -19.76 -28.83
C SER A 112 32.09 -20.46 -30.12
N ASP A 113 30.96 -20.05 -30.69
CA ASP A 113 30.37 -20.62 -31.90
C ASP A 113 30.79 -19.84 -33.17
N GLY A 114 31.42 -18.67 -33.00
CA GLY A 114 31.90 -17.81 -34.08
C GLY A 114 30.79 -17.15 -34.89
N GLU A 115 29.55 -17.18 -34.37
CA GLU A 115 28.36 -16.67 -35.04
C GLU A 115 27.93 -15.31 -34.49
N ASN A 116 28.17 -15.03 -33.22
CA ASN A 116 27.94 -13.70 -32.64
C ASN A 116 29.24 -13.02 -32.25
N CYS A 117 29.28 -11.72 -32.48
CA CYS A 117 30.37 -10.83 -32.16
C CYS A 117 29.89 -9.82 -31.11
N THR A 118 30.78 -9.44 -30.22
CA THR A 118 30.60 -8.38 -29.24
C THR A 118 31.61 -7.30 -29.55
N ASP A 119 31.12 -6.07 -29.73
CA ASP A 119 31.93 -4.86 -29.85
C ASP A 119 32.40 -4.44 -28.47
N HIS A 120 33.67 -4.05 -28.36
CA HIS A 120 34.27 -3.49 -27.16
C HIS A 120 34.96 -2.20 -27.54
N VAL A 121 34.82 -1.19 -26.69
CA VAL A 121 35.43 0.13 -26.88
C VAL A 121 36.19 0.45 -25.61
N ASP A 122 37.51 0.52 -25.73
CA ASP A 122 38.41 0.95 -24.67
C ASP A 122 38.77 2.42 -24.89
N VAL A 123 38.41 3.27 -23.92
CA VAL A 123 38.86 4.67 -23.85
C VAL A 123 40.14 4.69 -23.02
N PHE A 124 41.18 5.39 -23.51
CA PHE A 124 42.42 5.52 -22.76
C PHE A 124 42.27 6.62 -21.69
N ASP A 125 42.25 6.21 -20.42
CA ASP A 125 42.07 7.10 -19.26
C ASP A 125 43.29 7.99 -18.99
N ASP A 126 44.51 7.47 -19.21
CA ASP A 126 45.77 8.19 -19.01
C ASP A 126 46.35 8.66 -20.37
N VAL A 127 45.64 9.55 -21.08
CA VAL A 127 46.08 10.08 -22.38
C VAL A 127 46.43 11.56 -22.30
N ILE A 128 47.55 11.91 -22.94
CA ILE A 128 47.91 13.30 -23.27
C ILE A 128 47.84 13.39 -24.80
N LEU A 129 46.93 14.22 -25.30
CA LEU A 129 46.79 14.48 -26.73
C LEU A 129 47.52 15.76 -27.09
N THR A 130 48.23 15.75 -28.21
CA THR A 130 48.63 16.98 -28.90
C THR A 130 47.62 17.27 -29.99
N VAL A 131 46.91 18.39 -29.89
CA VAL A 131 45.81 18.75 -30.79
C VAL A 131 46.04 20.10 -31.44
N VAL A 132 45.40 20.35 -32.58
CA VAL A 132 45.39 21.67 -33.24
C VAL A 132 43.96 22.05 -33.62
N PRO A 133 43.51 23.29 -33.40
CA PRO A 133 42.17 23.71 -33.79
C PRO A 133 41.92 23.54 -35.30
N THR A 134 40.72 23.10 -35.68
CA THR A 134 40.34 22.89 -37.09
C THR A 134 40.32 24.20 -37.90
N SER A 135 40.05 25.33 -37.23
CA SER A 135 40.12 26.70 -37.77
C SER A 135 41.54 27.15 -38.14
N GLY A 136 42.56 26.46 -37.61
CA GLY A 136 43.98 26.77 -37.74
C GLY A 136 44.50 27.63 -36.58
N GLY A 137 45.59 27.19 -35.93
CA GLY A 137 46.17 27.85 -34.77
C GLY A 137 47.46 27.17 -34.29
N GLU A 138 47.91 27.51 -33.08
CA GLU A 138 48.99 26.77 -32.41
C GLU A 138 48.48 25.43 -31.86
N SER A 139 49.34 24.41 -31.91
CA SER A 139 49.04 23.13 -31.28
C SER A 139 49.23 23.22 -29.78
N PHE A 140 48.35 22.57 -29.01
CA PHE A 140 48.45 22.50 -27.55
C PHE A 140 48.30 21.06 -27.05
N GLU A 141 48.78 20.82 -25.83
CA GLU A 141 48.63 19.54 -25.15
C GLU A 141 47.42 19.60 -24.22
N ILE A 142 46.63 18.52 -24.17
CA ILE A 142 45.48 18.41 -23.28
C ILE A 142 45.32 16.97 -22.78
N ALA A 143 44.88 16.83 -21.53
CA ALA A 143 44.60 15.57 -20.87
C ALA A 143 43.18 15.56 -20.29
N TRP A 144 42.70 14.40 -19.86
CA TRP A 144 41.44 14.29 -19.13
C TRP A 144 41.50 15.03 -17.80
N SER A 145 40.36 15.55 -17.35
CA SER A 145 40.22 16.02 -15.97
C SER A 145 40.30 14.85 -14.99
N ASP A 146 41.04 15.01 -13.89
CA ASP A 146 41.14 14.01 -12.82
C ASP A 146 39.88 13.96 -11.92
N GLU A 147 38.93 14.88 -12.13
CA GLU A 147 37.74 15.04 -11.27
C GLU A 147 36.47 14.37 -11.80
N VAL A 148 36.40 14.08 -13.09
CA VAL A 148 35.26 13.41 -13.75
C VAL A 148 35.73 12.15 -14.48
N SER A 149 34.85 11.17 -14.65
CA SER A 149 35.20 9.96 -15.41
C SER A 149 35.43 10.28 -16.89
N THR A 150 36.07 9.41 -17.68
CA THR A 150 36.28 9.61 -19.13
C THR A 150 35.02 9.26 -19.94
N GLU A 151 34.72 10.01 -21.00
CA GLU A 151 33.54 9.78 -21.85
C GLU A 151 33.81 10.26 -23.27
N VAL A 152 33.61 9.34 -24.22
CA VAL A 152 33.78 9.58 -25.64
C VAL A 152 32.55 9.11 -26.40
N SER A 153 31.92 10.00 -27.15
CA SER A 153 30.83 9.70 -28.08
C SER A 153 31.42 9.26 -29.42
N THR A 154 31.13 8.03 -29.85
CA THR A 154 31.56 7.49 -31.15
C THR A 154 30.40 6.77 -31.85
N ASP A 155 30.53 6.52 -33.15
CA ASP A 155 29.50 5.81 -33.90
C ASP A 155 29.26 4.39 -33.39
N SER A 156 27.98 4.02 -33.22
CA SER A 156 27.59 2.64 -32.95
C SER A 156 27.88 1.77 -34.17
N ARG A 157 28.78 0.79 -34.04
CA ARG A 157 29.18 -0.10 -35.14
C ARG A 157 28.57 -1.48 -34.99
N ASN A 158 27.89 -1.97 -36.03
CA ASN A 158 27.40 -3.34 -36.10
C ASN A 158 28.36 -4.19 -36.91
N CYS A 159 29.09 -5.08 -36.22
CA CYS A 159 30.11 -6.00 -36.69
C CYS A 159 30.37 -6.05 -38.20
N PRO A 160 31.14 -5.11 -38.75
CA PRO A 160 31.62 -5.17 -40.11
C PRO A 160 33.07 -5.66 -40.11
N GLY A 161 33.34 -6.81 -40.75
CA GLY A 161 34.67 -7.12 -41.29
C GLY A 161 35.91 -6.89 -40.41
N TYR A 162 35.86 -7.27 -39.12
CA TYR A 162 36.96 -7.69 -38.21
C TYR A 162 38.24 -6.85 -38.05
N ALA A 163 38.29 -5.59 -38.49
CA ALA A 163 39.43 -4.72 -38.13
C ALA A 163 39.11 -3.94 -36.87
N ASP A 164 40.09 -3.87 -35.96
CA ASP A 164 40.09 -2.89 -34.88
C ASP A 164 40.06 -1.48 -35.48
N TRP A 165 39.42 -0.57 -34.77
CA TRP A 165 39.36 0.84 -35.13
C TRP A 165 39.91 1.69 -33.99
N TYR A 166 40.37 2.88 -34.34
CA TYR A 166 41.00 3.80 -33.39
C TYR A 166 40.51 5.20 -33.68
N VAL A 167 40.41 6.01 -32.62
CA VAL A 167 40.33 7.47 -32.73
C VAL A 167 41.64 8.02 -32.20
N GLY A 168 42.42 8.67 -33.04
CA GLY A 168 43.76 9.13 -32.71
C GLY A 168 44.33 10.07 -33.76
N ALA A 169 45.67 10.09 -33.88
CA ALA A 169 46.36 11.01 -34.78
C ALA A 169 45.77 11.04 -36.21
N GLY A 170 45.31 12.21 -36.63
CA GLY A 170 44.68 12.49 -37.92
C GLY A 170 43.17 12.64 -37.86
N ASP A 171 42.52 12.26 -36.77
CA ASP A 171 41.07 12.35 -36.62
C ASP A 171 40.62 13.72 -36.08
N GLU A 172 39.48 14.18 -36.57
CA GLU A 172 38.79 15.38 -36.08
C GLU A 172 37.86 14.99 -34.92
N ILE A 173 37.94 15.74 -33.82
CA ILE A 173 37.14 15.55 -32.61
C ILE A 173 36.61 16.90 -32.12
N GLU A 174 35.44 16.89 -31.52
CA GLU A 174 34.87 18.01 -30.78
C GLU A 174 35.09 17.75 -29.28
N MET A 175 35.77 18.66 -28.58
CA MET A 175 36.09 18.50 -27.16
C MET A 175 35.27 19.47 -26.32
N PHE A 176 34.59 18.95 -25.30
CA PHE A 176 34.07 19.75 -24.21
C PHE A 176 35.15 19.87 -23.13
N ILE A 177 35.57 21.08 -22.79
CA ILE A 177 36.72 21.36 -21.91
C ILE A 177 36.34 22.26 -20.75
N ILE A 178 37.11 22.16 -19.66
CA ILE A 178 37.09 23.09 -18.54
C ILE A 178 38.45 23.79 -18.42
N GLY A 179 38.42 25.11 -18.19
CA GLY A 179 39.58 25.93 -17.89
C GLY A 179 39.53 26.48 -16.47
N ILE A 180 40.56 26.22 -15.66
CA ILE A 180 40.73 26.77 -14.30
C ILE A 180 42.11 27.43 -14.22
N GLU A 181 42.18 28.70 -13.83
CA GLU A 181 43.43 29.50 -13.77
C GLU A 181 44.29 29.46 -15.05
N GLY A 182 43.67 29.20 -16.22
CA GLY A 182 44.35 29.11 -17.52
C GLY A 182 44.90 27.72 -17.87
N GLU A 183 44.65 26.70 -17.06
CA GLU A 183 44.91 25.30 -17.38
C GLU A 183 43.62 24.63 -17.89
N TYR A 184 43.69 23.98 -19.05
CA TYR A 184 42.54 23.33 -19.70
C TYR A 184 42.64 21.81 -19.60
N SER A 185 41.51 21.18 -19.32
CA SER A 185 41.37 19.71 -19.32
C SER A 185 40.11 19.28 -20.07
N MET A 186 40.16 18.08 -20.65
CA MET A 186 39.03 17.48 -21.33
C MET A 186 38.00 17.02 -20.32
N LEU A 187 36.77 17.50 -20.49
CA LEU A 187 35.60 16.95 -19.83
C LEU A 187 35.05 15.81 -20.66
N SER A 188 34.61 15.97 -21.91
CA SER A 188 34.14 14.85 -22.77
C SER A 188 34.52 15.10 -24.22
N VAL A 189 34.50 14.04 -25.04
CA VAL A 189 34.89 14.14 -26.46
C VAL A 189 33.83 13.53 -27.36
N GLY A 190 33.48 14.23 -28.43
CA GLY A 190 32.71 13.71 -29.55
C GLY A 190 33.64 13.41 -30.72
N ALA A 191 33.63 12.18 -31.23
CA ALA A 191 34.44 11.77 -32.37
C ALA A 191 33.55 11.42 -33.58
N GLU A 192 34.14 11.46 -34.77
CA GLU A 192 33.47 11.08 -36.03
C GLU A 192 32.25 11.95 -36.37
N GLY A 193 32.24 13.20 -35.89
CA GLY A 193 31.14 14.14 -36.08
C GLY A 193 29.97 13.94 -35.11
N ASN A 194 30.17 13.15 -34.05
CA ASN A 194 29.27 13.13 -32.89
C ASN A 194 29.60 14.29 -31.95
N GLU A 195 28.59 14.79 -31.24
CA GLU A 195 28.75 15.81 -30.19
C GLU A 195 29.32 15.19 -28.90
N PRO A 196 30.10 15.95 -28.10
CA PRO A 196 30.62 15.47 -26.82
C PRO A 196 29.47 15.19 -25.83
N GLY A 197 29.62 14.10 -25.07
CA GLY A 197 28.62 13.68 -24.09
C GLY A 197 28.42 14.69 -22.95
N GLU A 198 27.17 14.96 -22.56
CA GLU A 198 26.86 15.77 -21.38
C GLU A 198 27.25 15.03 -20.09
N ARG A 199 28.02 15.71 -19.22
CA ARG A 199 28.45 15.15 -17.94
C ARG A 199 27.33 15.19 -16.91
N THR A 200 26.77 14.02 -16.60
CA THR A 200 25.61 13.93 -15.69
C THR A 200 25.66 12.86 -14.62
N GLU A 201 26.86 12.53 -14.18
CA GLU A 201 27.07 11.57 -13.09
C GLU A 201 26.35 12.00 -11.81
N ARG A 202 26.37 13.31 -11.52
CA ARG A 202 25.69 13.91 -10.36
C ARG A 202 24.18 13.74 -10.43
N GLU A 203 23.57 14.10 -11.55
CA GLU A 203 22.12 13.99 -11.76
C GLU A 203 21.69 12.53 -11.82
N ASP A 204 22.48 11.65 -12.44
CA ASP A 204 22.19 10.21 -12.46
C ASP A 204 22.19 9.62 -11.04
N ALA A 205 23.13 10.03 -10.18
CA ALA A 205 23.12 9.65 -8.76
C ALA A 205 21.89 10.20 -8.01
N GLN A 206 21.49 11.45 -8.28
CA GLN A 206 20.27 12.04 -7.69
C GLN A 206 18.98 11.38 -8.20
N ARG A 207 18.91 10.99 -9.48
CA ARG A 207 17.81 10.21 -10.08
C ARG A 207 17.66 8.86 -9.40
N VAL A 208 18.77 8.18 -9.13
CA VAL A 208 18.78 6.91 -8.38
C VAL A 208 18.25 7.12 -6.96
N ALA A 209 18.71 8.16 -6.26
CA ALA A 209 18.19 8.49 -4.93
C ALA A 209 16.67 8.77 -4.97
N LEU A 210 16.19 9.50 -5.98
CA LEU A 210 14.78 9.80 -6.18
C LEU A 210 13.96 8.53 -6.49
N ALA A 211 14.49 7.61 -7.31
CA ALA A 211 13.87 6.31 -7.57
C ALA A 211 13.73 5.47 -6.28
N ILE A 212 14.74 5.49 -5.41
CA ILE A 212 14.69 4.83 -4.09
C ILE A 212 13.60 5.47 -3.22
N VAL A 213 13.48 6.80 -3.20
CA VAL A 213 12.42 7.52 -2.48
C VAL A 213 11.03 7.11 -2.98
N ILE A 214 10.83 7.02 -4.29
CA ILE A 214 9.56 6.57 -4.88
C ILE A 214 9.22 5.16 -4.39
N LEU A 215 10.16 4.22 -4.46
CA LEU A 215 9.93 2.85 -4.02
C LEU A 215 9.63 2.77 -2.52
N ALA A 216 10.38 3.50 -1.70
CA ALA A 216 10.20 3.55 -0.25
C ALA A 216 8.83 4.16 0.14
N ALA A 217 8.45 5.27 -0.49
CA ALA A 217 7.17 5.94 -0.26
C ALA A 217 6.00 5.05 -0.66
N GLY A 218 6.05 4.38 -1.83
CA GLY A 218 5.03 3.44 -2.25
C GLY A 218 4.87 2.26 -1.28
N LEU A 219 5.98 1.71 -0.81
CA LEU A 219 5.99 0.60 0.15
C LEU A 219 5.43 1.01 1.52
N MET A 220 5.82 2.18 2.04
CA MET A 220 5.26 2.74 3.27
C MET A 220 3.77 3.04 3.14
N MET A 221 3.34 3.63 2.02
CA MET A 221 1.93 3.93 1.77
C MET A 221 1.07 2.66 1.85
N VAL A 222 1.45 1.57 1.17
CA VAL A 222 0.66 0.33 1.16
C VAL A 222 0.63 -0.37 2.52
N THR A 223 1.68 -0.20 3.33
CA THR A 223 1.85 -0.92 4.60
C THR A 223 1.36 -0.13 5.82
N THR A 224 1.12 1.18 5.66
CA THR A 224 0.65 2.04 6.75
C THR A 224 -0.79 1.68 7.14
N PRO A 225 -1.07 1.27 8.39
CA PRO A 225 -2.43 1.01 8.84
C PRO A 225 -3.22 2.31 9.05
N THR A 226 -4.53 2.17 9.25
CA THR A 226 -5.42 3.29 9.58
C THR A 226 -5.15 3.80 10.99
N SER A 227 -5.48 5.07 11.25
CA SER A 227 -5.25 5.68 12.57
C SER A 227 -5.94 4.94 13.72
N LEU A 228 -7.14 4.42 13.49
CA LEU A 228 -7.95 3.75 14.53
C LEU A 228 -7.61 2.27 14.71
N SER A 229 -6.87 1.66 13.77
CA SER A 229 -6.64 0.22 13.79
C SER A 229 -5.83 -0.24 15.01
N ASP A 230 -4.78 0.50 15.38
CA ASP A 230 -3.89 0.10 16.47
C ASP A 230 -4.56 0.30 17.84
N ASP A 231 -5.30 1.39 18.02
CA ASP A 231 -6.03 1.67 19.26
C ASP A 231 -7.09 0.62 19.54
N ILE A 232 -7.89 0.28 18.52
CA ILE A 232 -8.92 -0.75 18.62
C ILE A 232 -8.31 -2.12 18.89
N LYS A 233 -7.20 -2.47 18.23
CA LYS A 233 -6.49 -3.75 18.47
C LYS A 233 -5.96 -3.85 19.91
N ASN A 234 -5.38 -2.77 20.43
CA ASN A 234 -4.84 -2.73 21.79
C ASN A 234 -5.95 -2.87 22.84
N LEU A 235 -7.12 -2.27 22.59
CA LEU A 235 -8.29 -2.43 23.45
C LEU A 235 -8.78 -3.90 23.46
N LYS A 236 -8.89 -4.55 22.29
CA LYS A 236 -9.32 -5.96 22.17
C LYS A 236 -8.46 -6.93 22.97
N THR A 237 -7.14 -6.79 22.90
CA THR A 237 -6.18 -7.71 23.55
C THR A 237 -6.32 -7.72 25.08
N ARG A 238 -6.80 -6.63 25.67
CA ARG A 238 -6.92 -6.47 27.12
C ARG A 238 -7.94 -7.43 27.76
N TRP A 239 -8.98 -7.82 27.02
CA TRP A 239 -10.17 -8.41 27.64
C TRP A 239 -10.23 -9.94 27.60
N GLY A 240 -9.47 -10.57 26.70
CA GLY A 240 -9.38 -12.04 26.60
C GLY A 240 -10.69 -12.71 26.18
N ASN A 241 -10.61 -13.76 25.36
CA ASN A 241 -11.82 -14.42 24.87
C ASN A 241 -12.44 -15.32 25.95
N LYS A 242 -13.70 -15.05 26.29
CA LYS A 242 -14.53 -15.94 27.11
C LYS A 242 -15.22 -16.97 26.20
N PRO A 243 -15.41 -18.22 26.65
CA PRO A 243 -16.10 -19.24 25.87
C PRO A 243 -17.54 -18.80 25.57
N PHE A 244 -18.08 -19.30 24.46
CA PHE A 244 -19.49 -19.12 24.13
C PHE A 244 -20.37 -19.74 25.21
N VAL A 245 -21.64 -19.35 25.22
CA VAL A 245 -22.65 -19.95 26.08
C VAL A 245 -23.63 -20.77 25.25
N HIS A 246 -24.13 -21.85 25.81
CA HIS A 246 -25.04 -22.78 25.15
C HIS A 246 -26.28 -23.02 26.01
N GLY A 247 -27.44 -23.01 25.36
CA GLY A 247 -28.72 -23.30 26.01
C GLY A 247 -29.88 -22.50 25.44
N SER A 248 -30.93 -22.35 26.25
CA SER A 248 -32.13 -21.57 25.96
C SER A 248 -32.25 -20.40 26.95
N PRO A 249 -33.05 -19.36 26.65
CA PRO A 249 -33.27 -18.26 27.59
C PRO A 249 -33.63 -18.77 28.99
N GLY A 250 -32.89 -18.33 30.01
CA GLY A 250 -33.05 -18.75 31.41
C GLY A 250 -32.34 -20.07 31.82
N ASP A 251 -31.82 -20.85 30.87
CA ASP A 251 -31.06 -22.09 31.13
C ASP A 251 -29.80 -22.13 30.27
N MET A 252 -28.74 -21.48 30.78
CA MET A 252 -27.47 -21.28 30.08
C MET A 252 -26.33 -22.02 30.76
N ASN A 253 -25.48 -22.65 29.96
CA ASN A 253 -24.27 -23.33 30.39
C ASN A 253 -23.07 -22.86 29.55
N ASP A 254 -21.85 -23.10 30.04
CA ASP A 254 -20.65 -22.90 29.23
C ASP A 254 -20.69 -23.85 28.02
N ALA A 255 -20.45 -23.31 26.82
CA ALA A 255 -20.46 -24.10 25.59
C ALA A 255 -19.22 -25.01 25.50
N ASN A 256 -19.41 -26.24 25.05
CA ASN A 256 -18.30 -27.12 24.69
C ASN A 256 -17.82 -26.84 23.25
N GLY A 257 -16.51 -26.69 23.07
CA GLY A 257 -15.91 -26.50 21.76
C GLY A 257 -14.56 -25.78 21.78
N PRO A 258 -14.02 -25.46 20.59
CA PRO A 258 -12.80 -24.68 20.48
C PRO A 258 -13.03 -23.23 20.91
N ILE A 259 -11.99 -22.63 21.52
CA ILE A 259 -11.99 -21.21 21.90
C ILE A 259 -11.59 -20.40 20.67
N ARG A 260 -12.34 -19.34 20.38
CA ARG A 260 -12.03 -18.42 19.28
C ARG A 260 -10.75 -17.63 19.58
N GLU A 261 -9.91 -17.45 18.58
CA GLU A 261 -8.81 -16.49 18.64
C GLU A 261 -9.33 -15.05 18.46
N VAL A 262 -8.71 -14.07 19.12
CA VAL A 262 -9.08 -12.66 18.99
C VAL A 262 -8.90 -12.22 17.53
N ASP A 263 -9.97 -11.75 16.90
CA ASP A 263 -9.96 -11.27 15.51
C ASP A 263 -10.49 -9.83 15.36
N GLU A 264 -10.48 -9.31 14.13
CA GLU A 264 -10.94 -7.96 13.81
C GLU A 264 -12.43 -7.72 14.08
N HIS A 265 -13.21 -8.76 14.35
CA HIS A 265 -14.66 -8.70 14.55
C HIS A 265 -15.05 -8.96 16.02
N ASP A 266 -14.07 -9.18 16.91
CA ASP A 266 -14.32 -9.38 18.33
C ASP A 266 -14.70 -8.10 19.07
N TRP A 267 -15.24 -8.26 20.28
CA TRP A 267 -15.52 -7.14 21.18
C TRP A 267 -14.25 -6.32 21.45
N VAL A 268 -14.37 -4.99 21.34
CA VAL A 268 -13.32 -4.02 21.69
C VAL A 268 -13.31 -3.77 23.20
N LEU A 269 -14.49 -3.78 23.83
CA LEU A 269 -14.77 -3.53 25.22
C LEU A 269 -15.27 -4.82 25.90
N PRO A 270 -15.36 -4.88 27.23
CA PRO A 270 -15.84 -6.08 27.91
C PRO A 270 -17.27 -6.45 27.46
N PRO A 271 -17.52 -7.68 26.99
CA PRO A 271 -18.87 -8.10 26.67
C PRO A 271 -19.74 -8.16 27.92
N PRO A 272 -21.07 -7.89 27.81
CA PRO A 272 -22.00 -8.16 28.88
C PRO A 272 -21.97 -9.65 29.25
N GLY A 273 -21.76 -9.96 30.53
CA GLY A 273 -21.77 -11.35 31.04
C GLY A 273 -23.16 -11.96 30.98
N TYR A 274 -23.25 -13.26 30.69
CA TYR A 274 -24.54 -13.95 30.57
C TYR A 274 -25.31 -14.02 31.88
N GLU A 275 -24.63 -13.82 33.01
CA GLU A 275 -25.22 -13.75 34.35
C GLU A 275 -26.14 -12.53 34.52
N THR A 276 -26.03 -11.55 33.62
CA THR A 276 -26.86 -10.32 33.61
C THR A 276 -28.02 -10.38 32.62
N TRP A 277 -28.21 -11.51 31.93
CA TRP A 277 -29.26 -11.64 30.93
C TRP A 277 -30.61 -11.92 31.60
N PRO A 278 -31.67 -11.16 31.25
CA PRO A 278 -33.00 -11.40 31.79
C PRO A 278 -33.56 -12.74 31.30
N GLU A 279 -34.41 -13.37 32.11
CA GLU A 279 -35.13 -14.60 31.72
C GLU A 279 -36.01 -14.37 30.48
N ASN A 280 -36.69 -13.21 30.41
CA ASN A 280 -37.40 -12.79 29.21
C ASN A 280 -36.40 -12.16 28.22
N PRO A 281 -36.11 -12.80 27.07
CA PRO A 281 -35.08 -12.34 26.15
C PRO A 281 -35.40 -10.98 25.51
N TYR A 282 -36.65 -10.53 25.54
CA TYR A 282 -37.09 -9.26 24.95
C TYR A 282 -37.07 -8.10 25.96
N ALA A 283 -36.93 -8.39 27.25
CA ALA A 283 -36.92 -7.38 28.31
C ALA A 283 -35.59 -6.61 28.35
N PRO A 284 -35.57 -5.36 28.84
CA PRO A 284 -34.32 -4.65 29.12
C PRO A 284 -33.48 -5.40 30.17
N ASN A 285 -32.16 -5.17 30.16
CA ASN A 285 -31.32 -5.53 31.30
C ASN A 285 -31.73 -4.70 32.55
N ASP A 286 -31.32 -5.10 33.76
CA ASP A 286 -31.75 -4.46 35.03
C ASP A 286 -31.54 -2.94 35.10
N GLU A 287 -30.51 -2.40 34.45
CA GLU A 287 -30.24 -0.96 34.39
C GLU A 287 -30.91 -0.26 33.18
N GLY A 288 -31.44 -1.02 32.22
CA GLY A 288 -32.00 -0.53 30.95
C GLY A 288 -31.00 0.29 30.12
N SER A 289 -29.72 0.23 30.47
CA SER A 289 -28.64 0.95 29.80
C SER A 289 -28.22 0.21 28.54
N LEU A 290 -27.84 0.97 27.53
CA LEU A 290 -27.22 0.44 26.32
C LEU A 290 -25.91 -0.29 26.65
N ILE A 291 -25.54 -1.26 25.81
CA ILE A 291 -24.21 -1.86 25.83
C ILE A 291 -23.14 -0.79 25.60
N GLU A 292 -21.95 -1.01 26.18
CA GLU A 292 -20.89 0.00 26.16
C GLU A 292 -20.41 0.33 24.74
N GLU A 293 -20.48 -0.62 23.80
CA GLU A 293 -20.14 -0.42 22.38
C GLU A 293 -21.28 0.11 21.51
N HIS A 294 -22.44 0.43 22.09
CA HIS A 294 -23.53 0.97 21.30
C HIS A 294 -23.15 2.36 20.74
N PRO A 295 -23.49 2.69 19.48
CA PRO A 295 -23.15 3.97 18.86
C PRO A 295 -23.61 5.20 19.65
N ASP A 296 -24.81 5.19 20.21
CA ASP A 296 -25.31 6.24 21.12
C ASP A 296 -24.49 6.43 22.41
N VAL A 297 -23.65 5.46 22.79
CA VAL A 297 -22.81 5.51 24.01
C VAL A 297 -21.39 5.94 23.65
N VAL A 298 -20.76 5.27 22.68
CA VAL A 298 -19.37 5.56 22.30
C VAL A 298 -19.24 6.82 21.45
N GLY A 299 -20.30 7.16 20.70
CA GLY A 299 -20.24 8.08 19.59
C GLY A 299 -19.48 7.48 18.40
N THR A 300 -19.42 8.23 17.30
CA THR A 300 -18.69 7.83 16.09
C THR A 300 -17.22 8.27 16.20
N PRO A 301 -16.24 7.34 16.24
CA PRO A 301 -14.81 7.69 16.21
C PRO A 301 -14.44 8.55 15.00
N THR A 302 -13.48 9.45 15.19
CA THR A 302 -13.00 10.32 14.12
C THR A 302 -11.55 9.97 13.78
N PRO A 303 -11.26 9.44 12.57
CA PRO A 303 -9.90 9.12 12.18
C PRO A 303 -9.07 10.38 11.93
N ALA A 304 -7.75 10.26 12.03
CA ALA A 304 -6.83 11.37 11.84
C ALA A 304 -6.94 11.95 10.42
N THR A 305 -6.81 13.28 10.30
CA THR A 305 -6.88 13.93 8.98
C THR A 305 -5.79 13.42 8.04
N PHE A 306 -4.57 13.26 8.55
CA PHE A 306 -3.43 12.68 7.86
C PHE A 306 -2.77 11.58 8.69
N THR A 307 -2.25 10.57 8.01
CA THR A 307 -1.36 9.52 8.52
C THR A 307 -0.18 9.39 7.56
N LEU A 308 0.75 8.48 7.86
CA LEU A 308 1.84 8.17 6.93
C LEU A 308 1.34 7.68 5.56
N TYR A 309 0.10 7.20 5.44
CA TYR A 309 -0.47 6.76 4.17
C TYR A 309 -0.58 7.92 3.18
N SER A 310 -1.23 9.01 3.60
CA SER A 310 -1.43 10.18 2.74
C SER A 310 -0.14 10.96 2.51
N ILE A 311 0.71 11.09 3.54
CA ILE A 311 2.02 11.73 3.41
C ILE A 311 2.91 10.99 2.40
N ASN A 312 3.06 9.67 2.56
CA ASN A 312 3.85 8.89 1.62
C ASN A 312 3.20 8.79 0.24
N GLY A 313 1.86 8.82 0.14
CA GLY A 313 1.18 8.94 -1.15
C GLY A 313 1.50 10.24 -1.88
N ILE A 314 1.59 11.36 -1.16
CA ILE A 314 2.01 12.65 -1.73
C ILE A 314 3.47 12.58 -2.16
N ILE A 315 4.38 12.12 -1.29
CA ILE A 315 5.80 11.96 -1.60
C ILE A 315 6.00 11.07 -2.83
N PHE A 316 5.30 9.94 -2.90
CA PHE A 316 5.35 9.00 -4.02
C PHE A 316 5.00 9.69 -5.35
N ILE A 317 3.86 10.40 -5.41
CA ILE A 317 3.41 11.05 -6.64
C ILE A 317 4.31 12.23 -7.00
N THR A 318 4.66 13.09 -6.04
CA THR A 318 5.52 14.26 -6.31
C THR A 318 6.92 13.84 -6.76
N ALA A 319 7.54 12.87 -6.09
CA ALA A 319 8.85 12.35 -6.47
C ALA A 319 8.81 11.66 -7.84
N ALA A 320 7.77 10.86 -8.12
CA ALA A 320 7.62 10.21 -9.42
C ALA A 320 7.38 11.20 -10.55
N LEU A 321 6.59 12.25 -10.32
CA LEU A 321 6.39 13.32 -11.30
C LEU A 321 7.68 14.11 -11.55
N TRP A 322 8.45 14.39 -10.51
CA TRP A 322 9.75 15.04 -10.67
C TRP A 322 10.70 14.17 -11.50
N LEU A 323 10.86 12.89 -11.15
CA LEU A 323 11.69 11.96 -11.91
C LEU A 323 11.24 11.87 -13.38
N ALA A 324 9.92 11.81 -13.61
CA ALA A 324 9.37 11.74 -14.95
C ALA A 324 9.55 13.05 -15.73
N ALA A 325 9.55 14.21 -15.07
CA ALA A 325 9.81 15.50 -15.70
C ALA A 325 11.28 15.65 -16.08
N ASP A 326 12.17 15.32 -15.17
CA ASP A 326 13.62 15.34 -15.37
C ASP A 326 14.05 14.40 -16.53
N LEU A 327 13.54 13.16 -16.57
CA LEU A 327 13.83 12.22 -17.68
C LEU A 327 13.35 12.71 -19.05
N THR A 328 12.25 13.46 -19.10
CA THR A 328 11.72 14.01 -20.37
C THR A 328 12.36 15.31 -20.80
N ALA A 329 12.98 16.06 -19.89
CA ALA A 329 13.56 17.37 -20.22
C ALA A 329 14.87 17.25 -20.99
N ARG A 330 15.43 16.05 -21.10
CA ARG A 330 16.76 15.83 -21.65
C ARG A 330 16.71 15.53 -23.14
N HIS A 331 17.24 16.42 -23.96
CA HIS A 331 16.98 16.47 -25.39
C HIS A 331 17.84 15.50 -26.23
N SER A 332 18.97 15.04 -25.70
CA SER A 332 19.97 14.24 -26.44
C SER A 332 19.77 12.71 -26.39
N ASP A 333 18.93 12.18 -25.49
CA ASP A 333 18.72 10.73 -25.33
C ASP A 333 17.23 10.35 -25.53
N GLU A 334 16.91 9.85 -26.72
CA GLU A 334 15.56 9.36 -27.07
C GLU A 334 15.06 8.27 -26.12
N THR A 335 15.95 7.41 -25.60
CA THR A 335 15.57 6.30 -24.71
C THR A 335 15.08 6.82 -23.36
N ARG A 336 15.82 7.77 -22.75
CA ARG A 336 15.45 8.41 -21.49
C ARG A 336 14.12 9.15 -21.61
N GLN A 337 13.91 9.88 -22.71
CA GLN A 337 12.64 10.55 -22.98
C GLN A 337 11.46 9.56 -23.06
N ILE A 338 11.62 8.46 -23.80
CA ILE A 338 10.60 7.41 -23.91
C ILE A 338 10.25 6.85 -22.52
N ILE A 339 11.25 6.53 -21.70
CA ILE A 339 11.04 6.06 -20.32
C ILE A 339 10.27 7.11 -19.51
N GLY A 340 10.66 8.38 -19.60
CA GLY A 340 9.99 9.50 -18.94
C GLY A 340 8.51 9.60 -19.32
N TYR A 341 8.16 9.53 -20.61
CA TYR A 341 6.77 9.55 -21.07
C TYR A 341 5.96 8.36 -20.55
N TRP A 342 6.52 7.15 -20.59
CA TRP A 342 5.86 5.96 -20.05
C TRP A 342 5.65 6.06 -18.54
N LEU A 343 6.63 6.62 -17.81
CA LEU A 343 6.51 6.86 -16.38
C LEU A 343 5.38 7.86 -16.09
N ARG A 344 5.27 8.97 -16.83
CA ARG A 344 4.17 9.95 -16.71
C ARG A 344 2.80 9.27 -16.89
N ILE A 345 2.64 8.48 -17.96
CA ILE A 345 1.40 7.73 -18.21
C ILE A 345 1.10 6.75 -17.07
N GLY A 346 2.13 6.04 -16.60
CA GLY A 346 2.04 5.11 -15.47
C GLY A 346 1.55 5.79 -14.18
N ILE A 347 2.05 6.98 -13.86
CA ILE A 347 1.66 7.74 -12.66
C ILE A 347 0.18 8.17 -12.74
N VAL A 348 -0.28 8.63 -13.91
CA VAL A 348 -1.69 9.01 -14.12
C VAL A 348 -2.59 7.78 -13.96
N LEU A 349 -2.26 6.66 -14.61
CA LEU A 349 -3.04 5.43 -14.49
C LEU A 349 -3.10 4.93 -13.05
N PHE A 350 -1.97 4.94 -12.34
CA PHE A 350 -1.92 4.63 -10.92
C PHE A 350 -2.82 5.55 -10.11
N SER A 351 -2.75 6.87 -10.33
CA SER A 351 -3.55 7.87 -9.60
C SER A 351 -5.06 7.73 -9.85
N ILE A 352 -5.46 7.36 -11.07
CA ILE A 352 -6.85 7.03 -11.41
C ILE A 352 -7.31 5.81 -10.63
N LEU A 353 -6.55 4.71 -10.70
CA LEU A 353 -6.89 3.48 -9.98
C LEU A 353 -6.94 3.72 -8.48
N TRP A 354 -5.95 4.41 -7.92
CA TRP A 354 -5.88 4.78 -6.52
C TRP A 354 -7.13 5.58 -6.10
N SER A 355 -7.53 6.59 -6.87
CA SER A 355 -8.74 7.38 -6.63
C SER A 355 -10.02 6.54 -6.68
N ILE A 356 -10.14 5.62 -7.66
CA ILE A 356 -11.31 4.73 -7.78
C ILE A 356 -11.41 3.78 -6.59
N PHE A 357 -10.31 3.14 -6.20
CA PHE A 357 -10.29 2.22 -5.05
C PHE A 357 -10.55 2.95 -3.75
N ALA A 358 -9.96 4.12 -3.56
CA ALA A 358 -10.16 4.95 -2.39
C ALA A 358 -11.62 5.44 -2.29
N PHE A 359 -12.21 5.90 -3.40
CA PHE A 359 -13.62 6.27 -3.47
C PHE A 359 -14.57 5.11 -3.16
N ARG A 360 -14.31 3.91 -3.71
CA ARG A 360 -15.13 2.72 -3.43
C ARG A 360 -15.11 2.35 -1.95
N LYS A 361 -13.94 2.37 -1.31
CA LYS A 361 -13.81 2.12 0.13
C LYS A 361 -14.50 3.20 0.96
N TRP A 362 -14.29 4.47 0.62
CA TRP A 362 -14.93 5.59 1.29
C TRP A 362 -16.46 5.50 1.21
N LYS A 363 -17.01 5.22 0.03
CA LYS A 363 -18.46 5.10 -0.20
C LYS A 363 -19.07 3.96 0.60
N LEU A 364 -18.41 2.79 0.65
CA LEU A 364 -18.88 1.67 1.44
C LEU A 364 -19.03 2.05 2.92
N MET A 365 -18.07 2.80 3.46
CA MET A 365 -18.10 3.12 4.88
C MET A 365 -19.01 4.30 5.23
N HIS A 366 -19.09 5.33 4.38
CA HIS A 366 -20.06 6.41 4.62
C HIS A 366 -21.49 5.90 4.59
N ASN A 367 -21.81 4.91 3.74
CA ASN A 367 -23.14 4.30 3.79
C ASN A 367 -23.48 3.66 5.15
N ILE A 368 -22.47 3.17 5.88
CA ILE A 368 -22.64 2.58 7.21
C ILE A 368 -22.78 3.72 8.24
N ILE A 369 -21.85 4.68 8.26
CA ILE A 369 -21.86 5.80 9.22
C ILE A 369 -23.09 6.73 9.06
N ASP A 370 -23.56 6.94 7.83
CA ASP A 370 -24.68 7.84 7.53
C ASP A 370 -26.05 7.21 7.87
N THR A 371 -26.08 5.92 8.23
CA THR A 371 -27.30 5.26 8.71
C THR A 371 -27.34 5.36 10.24
N PRO A 372 -28.34 6.03 10.84
CA PRO A 372 -28.40 6.14 12.29
C PRO A 372 -28.81 4.80 12.92
N SER A 373 -27.96 4.28 13.80
CA SER A 373 -28.26 3.07 14.55
C SER A 373 -29.44 3.28 15.49
N SER A 374 -30.40 2.35 15.45
CA SER A 374 -31.62 2.39 16.25
C SER A 374 -31.47 1.60 17.56
N ARG A 375 -32.12 2.06 18.62
CA ARG A 375 -32.28 1.26 19.85
C ARG A 375 -33.36 0.21 19.64
N VAL A 376 -33.11 -1.00 20.11
CA VAL A 376 -34.01 -2.16 19.99
C VAL A 376 -35.38 -1.86 20.60
N ARG A 377 -35.43 -1.23 21.79
CA ARG A 377 -36.69 -0.92 22.48
C ARG A 377 -37.64 -0.01 21.68
N SER A 378 -37.10 0.82 20.79
CA SER A 378 -37.85 1.83 20.05
C SER A 378 -37.75 1.69 18.53
N VAL A 379 -37.25 0.55 18.04
CA VAL A 379 -37.11 0.33 16.60
C VAL A 379 -38.49 0.22 15.94
N ALA A 380 -38.65 0.88 14.79
CA ALA A 380 -39.87 0.84 14.00
C ALA A 380 -39.77 -0.21 12.89
N ALA A 381 -40.93 -0.66 12.39
CA ALA A 381 -40.97 -1.51 11.21
C ALA A 381 -40.44 -0.77 9.97
N GLY A 382 -39.59 -1.41 9.19
CA GLY A 382 -38.87 -0.82 8.07
C GLY A 382 -37.37 -1.12 8.11
N PRO A 383 -36.56 -0.48 7.24
CA PRO A 383 -35.10 -0.60 7.30
C PRO A 383 -34.57 -0.06 8.63
N ALA A 384 -33.75 -0.85 9.32
CA ALA A 384 -33.11 -0.42 10.55
C ALA A 384 -31.69 -0.98 10.65
N GLU A 385 -30.83 -0.19 11.29
CA GLU A 385 -29.52 -0.61 11.74
C GLU A 385 -29.57 -0.86 13.24
N LEU A 386 -29.04 -2.00 13.67
CA LEU A 386 -29.04 -2.46 15.05
C LEU A 386 -27.66 -3.01 15.40
N VAL A 387 -27.19 -2.65 16.60
CA VAL A 387 -25.92 -3.15 17.16
C VAL A 387 -26.22 -3.77 18.51
N GLY A 388 -25.72 -4.98 18.76
CA GLY A 388 -26.01 -5.69 19.99
C GLY A 388 -25.11 -6.89 20.25
N GLN A 389 -25.49 -7.64 21.28
CA GLN A 389 -24.93 -8.94 21.59
C GLN A 389 -25.88 -10.02 21.07
N VAL A 390 -25.32 -11.08 20.48
CA VAL A 390 -26.05 -12.30 20.15
C VAL A 390 -26.43 -13.01 21.44
N ARG A 391 -27.73 -13.24 21.64
CA ARG A 391 -28.29 -14.05 22.72
C ARG A 391 -29.13 -15.19 22.15
N PRO A 392 -29.32 -16.29 22.89
CA PRO A 392 -30.14 -17.40 22.45
C PRO A 392 -31.54 -16.95 22.03
N GLY A 393 -32.00 -17.47 20.91
CA GLY A 393 -33.40 -17.35 20.50
C GLY A 393 -34.32 -18.20 21.36
N PRO A 394 -35.63 -18.14 21.09
CA PRO A 394 -36.63 -18.98 21.77
C PRO A 394 -36.38 -20.47 21.60
N GLN A 395 -35.80 -20.87 20.46
CA GLN A 395 -35.40 -22.26 20.18
C GLN A 395 -34.07 -22.65 20.83
N GLY A 396 -33.42 -21.71 21.53
CA GLY A 396 -32.07 -21.86 22.06
C GLY A 396 -30.98 -21.79 21.00
N THR A 397 -29.75 -22.10 21.42
CA THR A 397 -28.59 -22.22 20.53
C THR A 397 -28.42 -23.64 20.00
N MET A 398 -27.77 -23.80 18.85
CA MET A 398 -27.48 -25.09 18.22
C MET A 398 -26.14 -25.68 18.68
N SER A 399 -26.01 -27.00 18.48
CA SER A 399 -24.74 -27.73 18.55
C SER A 399 -24.44 -28.32 17.18
N VAL A 400 -23.20 -28.14 16.70
CA VAL A 400 -22.77 -28.52 15.35
C VAL A 400 -21.63 -29.52 15.45
N ASP A 401 -21.83 -30.73 14.89
CA ASP A 401 -20.78 -31.75 14.77
C ASP A 401 -20.09 -31.61 13.40
N VAL A 402 -18.93 -30.93 13.37
CA VAL A 402 -18.19 -30.65 12.13
C VAL A 402 -17.69 -31.96 11.52
N GLY A 403 -17.90 -32.15 10.22
CA GLY A 403 -17.56 -33.42 9.53
C GLY A 403 -18.40 -34.62 9.98
N GLY A 404 -19.43 -34.43 10.81
CA GLY A 404 -20.26 -35.50 11.37
C GLY A 404 -19.59 -36.26 12.53
N SER A 405 -18.52 -35.72 13.12
CA SER A 405 -17.85 -36.30 14.28
C SER A 405 -18.18 -35.54 15.56
N SER A 406 -18.60 -36.25 16.61
CA SER A 406 -18.82 -35.67 17.94
C SER A 406 -17.54 -35.15 18.61
N SER A 407 -16.36 -35.56 18.13
CA SER A 407 -15.06 -35.02 18.58
C SER A 407 -14.77 -33.62 18.04
N MET A 408 -15.52 -33.16 17.04
CA MET A 408 -15.42 -31.83 16.43
C MET A 408 -16.72 -31.04 16.66
N ARG A 409 -17.29 -31.18 17.87
CA ARG A 409 -18.50 -30.49 18.29
C ARG A 409 -18.21 -29.03 18.62
N VAL A 410 -19.12 -28.16 18.22
CA VAL A 410 -19.16 -26.75 18.59
C VAL A 410 -20.56 -26.42 19.10
N GLU A 411 -20.67 -25.99 20.34
CA GLU A 411 -21.93 -25.58 20.98
C GLU A 411 -22.08 -24.05 21.01
N GLY A 412 -23.30 -23.58 21.34
CA GLY A 412 -23.59 -22.14 21.44
C GLY A 412 -23.77 -21.42 20.10
N VAL A 413 -24.00 -22.19 19.02
CA VAL A 413 -24.05 -21.69 17.63
C VAL A 413 -25.41 -21.09 17.30
N VAL A 414 -25.45 -19.91 16.68
CA VAL A 414 -26.68 -19.35 16.06
C VAL A 414 -26.63 -19.35 14.54
N ASN A 415 -25.43 -19.29 13.96
CA ASN A 415 -25.21 -19.49 12.54
C ASN A 415 -23.84 -20.11 12.31
N TYR A 416 -23.72 -21.02 11.34
CA TYR A 416 -22.45 -21.64 11.02
C TYR A 416 -22.29 -21.92 9.53
N ARG A 417 -21.03 -22.06 9.14
CA ARG A 417 -20.62 -22.78 7.94
C ARG A 417 -19.37 -23.57 8.25
N TRP A 418 -19.24 -24.75 7.67
CA TRP A 418 -17.98 -25.49 7.69
C TRP A 418 -17.68 -26.09 6.33
N LYS A 419 -16.39 -26.31 6.09
CA LYS A 419 -15.91 -27.02 4.90
C LYS A 419 -14.89 -28.08 5.28
N GLU A 420 -14.98 -29.20 4.58
CA GLU A 420 -14.06 -30.32 4.60
C GLU A 420 -13.26 -30.31 3.31
N GLU A 421 -11.93 -30.30 3.45
CA GLU A 421 -10.99 -30.23 2.35
C GLU A 421 -9.99 -31.38 2.42
N GLU A 422 -9.68 -31.94 1.24
CA GLU A 422 -8.66 -32.97 1.06
C GLU A 422 -7.45 -32.39 0.33
N TYR A 423 -6.25 -32.73 0.77
CA TYR A 423 -5.00 -32.38 0.10
C TYR A 423 -4.76 -33.34 -1.07
N VAL A 424 -4.89 -32.82 -2.29
CA VAL A 424 -4.80 -33.62 -3.53
C VAL A 424 -3.61 -33.13 -4.35
N CYS A 425 -2.76 -34.07 -4.76
CA CYS A 425 -1.66 -33.82 -5.68
C CYS A 425 -2.00 -34.38 -7.07
N THR A 426 -1.90 -33.53 -8.08
CA THR A 426 -2.07 -33.89 -9.49
C THR A 426 -0.74 -33.72 -10.21
N LYS A 427 -0.44 -34.62 -11.15
CA LYS A 427 0.72 -34.51 -12.04
C LYS A 427 0.25 -34.06 -13.42
N ASP A 428 0.91 -33.06 -13.97
CA ASP A 428 0.67 -32.64 -15.35
C ASP A 428 1.31 -33.61 -16.36
N SER A 429 1.11 -33.35 -17.65
CA SER A 429 1.70 -34.14 -18.75
C SER A 429 3.22 -34.13 -18.75
N ASP A 430 3.85 -33.14 -18.11
CA ASP A 430 5.29 -32.95 -18.02
C ASP A 430 5.88 -33.56 -16.74
N GLY A 431 5.04 -34.21 -15.91
CA GLY A 431 5.43 -34.89 -14.68
C GLY A 431 5.60 -33.97 -13.46
N LYS A 432 5.28 -32.68 -13.58
CA LYS A 432 5.32 -31.72 -12.47
C LYS A 432 4.10 -31.92 -11.58
N GLU A 433 4.38 -32.13 -10.29
CA GLU A 433 3.37 -32.35 -9.28
C GLU A 433 2.91 -31.01 -8.68
N SER A 434 1.61 -30.74 -8.74
CA SER A 434 0.96 -29.61 -8.10
C SER A 434 -0.03 -30.11 -7.06
N CYS A 435 0.16 -29.73 -5.80
CA CYS A 435 -0.72 -30.11 -4.71
C CYS A 435 -1.58 -28.93 -4.26
N SER A 436 -2.87 -29.17 -4.06
CA SER A 436 -3.79 -28.14 -3.56
C SER A 436 -4.91 -28.74 -2.72
N TRP A 437 -5.45 -27.92 -1.81
CA TRP A 437 -6.62 -28.30 -1.01
C TRP A 437 -7.89 -28.24 -1.87
N THR A 438 -8.60 -29.36 -1.97
CA THR A 438 -9.86 -29.48 -2.72
C THR A 438 -11.02 -29.67 -1.75
N THR A 439 -12.01 -28.78 -1.80
CA THR A 439 -13.24 -28.91 -1.01
C THR A 439 -14.02 -30.16 -1.43
N ARG A 440 -14.32 -31.03 -0.46
CA ARG A 440 -15.10 -32.27 -0.64
C ARG A 440 -16.53 -32.13 -0.17
N ARG A 441 -16.73 -31.45 0.97
CA ARG A 441 -18.05 -31.22 1.56
C ARG A 441 -18.11 -29.85 2.21
N THR A 442 -19.28 -29.24 2.14
CA THR A 442 -19.63 -28.02 2.87
C THR A 442 -20.99 -28.22 3.51
N ASP A 443 -21.21 -27.56 4.63
CA ASP A 443 -22.50 -27.50 5.28
C ASP A 443 -22.65 -26.15 5.99
N SER A 444 -23.89 -25.70 6.14
CA SER A 444 -24.22 -24.42 6.73
C SER A 444 -25.64 -24.45 7.26
N GLY A 445 -25.89 -23.71 8.33
CA GLY A 445 -27.21 -23.58 8.91
C GLY A 445 -27.24 -22.49 9.97
N GLY A 446 -28.43 -22.19 10.45
CA GLY A 446 -28.63 -21.25 11.53
C GLY A 446 -29.99 -21.43 12.19
N THR A 447 -30.11 -20.87 13.38
CA THR A 447 -31.35 -20.74 14.13
C THR A 447 -31.58 -19.26 14.44
N GLU A 448 -32.84 -18.91 14.70
CA GLU A 448 -33.19 -17.56 15.10
C GLU A 448 -32.52 -17.22 16.43
N PHE A 449 -32.05 -15.98 16.56
CA PHE A 449 -31.38 -15.51 17.76
C PHE A 449 -31.90 -14.13 18.17
N ILE A 450 -31.54 -13.72 19.38
CA ILE A 450 -31.92 -12.41 19.91
C ILE A 450 -30.73 -11.47 19.78
N LEU A 451 -30.90 -10.38 19.05
CA LEU A 451 -29.99 -9.24 19.12
C LEU A 451 -30.41 -8.38 20.30
N HIS A 452 -29.51 -8.18 21.26
CA HIS A 452 -29.80 -7.42 22.46
C HIS A 452 -28.84 -6.24 22.63
N ASP A 453 -29.37 -5.02 22.69
CA ASP A 453 -28.59 -3.77 22.80
C ASP A 453 -28.48 -3.24 24.24
N GLY A 454 -29.13 -3.90 25.20
CA GLY A 454 -29.21 -3.51 26.60
C GLY A 454 -30.57 -2.91 26.99
N THR A 455 -31.22 -2.21 26.06
CA THR A 455 -32.58 -1.64 26.22
C THR A 455 -33.69 -2.65 25.92
N GLY A 456 -33.38 -3.70 25.15
CA GLY A 456 -34.24 -4.84 24.91
C GLY A 456 -33.64 -5.81 23.90
N GLY A 457 -34.34 -6.92 23.66
CA GLY A 457 -33.99 -7.91 22.65
C GLY A 457 -34.94 -7.88 21.45
N ILE A 458 -34.45 -8.19 20.26
CA ILE A 458 -35.26 -8.38 19.05
C ILE A 458 -34.83 -9.65 18.33
N LEU A 459 -35.81 -10.35 17.76
CA LEU A 459 -35.56 -11.60 17.03
C LEU A 459 -34.91 -11.32 15.68
N VAL A 460 -33.89 -12.10 15.34
CA VAL A 460 -33.19 -12.03 14.05
C VAL A 460 -33.22 -13.42 13.42
N ASP A 461 -33.62 -13.51 12.16
CA ASP A 461 -33.60 -14.76 11.39
C ASP A 461 -32.40 -14.79 10.43
N PRO A 462 -31.25 -15.35 10.84
CA PRO A 462 -30.03 -15.30 10.04
C PRO A 462 -30.14 -16.05 8.71
N ASN A 463 -31.10 -16.96 8.55
CA ASN A 463 -31.28 -17.73 7.32
C ASN A 463 -31.91 -16.91 6.19
N SER A 464 -32.47 -15.74 6.52
CA SER A 464 -33.01 -14.80 5.53
C SER A 464 -31.96 -13.93 4.83
N TRP A 465 -30.68 -13.99 5.24
CA TRP A 465 -29.58 -13.28 4.61
C TRP A 465 -28.85 -14.17 3.58
N ASP A 466 -28.57 -13.62 2.40
CA ASP A 466 -27.75 -14.29 1.37
C ASP A 466 -26.34 -14.64 1.88
N LYS A 467 -25.79 -13.79 2.75
CA LYS A 467 -24.46 -13.97 3.35
C LYS A 467 -24.42 -13.39 4.75
N VAL A 468 -23.94 -14.20 5.70
CA VAL A 468 -23.62 -13.80 7.07
C VAL A 468 -22.10 -13.76 7.22
N GLU A 469 -21.56 -12.61 7.64
CA GLU A 469 -20.12 -12.44 7.88
C GLU A 469 -19.80 -12.80 9.34
N MET A 470 -19.27 -14.01 9.53
CA MET A 470 -19.00 -14.59 10.86
C MET A 470 -17.60 -14.22 11.41
N GLY A 471 -16.88 -13.34 10.71
CA GLY A 471 -15.50 -12.96 11.01
C GLY A 471 -14.49 -14.04 10.62
N GLY A 472 -13.40 -14.13 11.39
CA GLY A 472 -12.35 -15.12 11.21
C GLY A 472 -12.84 -16.56 11.36
N ARG A 473 -12.03 -17.53 10.92
CA ARG A 473 -12.31 -18.95 11.20
C ARG A 473 -12.35 -19.15 12.72
N LEU A 474 -13.31 -19.92 13.21
CA LEU A 474 -13.34 -20.29 14.62
C LEU A 474 -12.23 -21.29 14.92
N TYR A 475 -12.13 -22.36 14.12
CA TYR A 475 -11.10 -23.37 14.29
C TYR A 475 -10.85 -24.17 13.00
N CYS A 476 -9.69 -24.82 12.93
CA CYS A 476 -9.33 -25.74 11.86
C CYS A 476 -8.77 -27.03 12.45
N TRP A 477 -9.49 -28.14 12.28
CA TRP A 477 -8.98 -29.47 12.60
C TRP A 477 -8.20 -30.01 11.40
N GLU A 478 -7.06 -30.62 11.65
CA GLU A 478 -6.23 -31.25 10.63
C GLU A 478 -5.97 -32.71 11.00
N SER A 479 -6.11 -33.61 10.03
CA SER A 479 -5.82 -35.04 10.18
C SER A 479 -5.32 -35.62 8.86
N SER A 480 -4.03 -35.97 8.80
CA SER A 480 -3.40 -36.49 7.59
C SER A 480 -3.62 -35.54 6.39
N ASN A 481 -4.22 -36.02 5.31
CA ASN A 481 -4.54 -35.24 4.11
C ASN A 481 -5.87 -34.48 4.21
N TRP A 482 -6.49 -34.39 5.38
CA TRP A 482 -7.80 -33.76 5.55
C TRP A 482 -7.73 -32.58 6.51
N ARG A 483 -8.50 -31.54 6.20
CA ARG A 483 -8.77 -30.46 7.14
C ARG A 483 -10.24 -30.07 7.15
N TRP A 484 -10.73 -29.70 8.32
CA TRP A 484 -12.07 -29.19 8.54
C TRP A 484 -11.98 -27.80 9.11
N THR A 485 -12.54 -26.83 8.41
CA THR A 485 -12.56 -25.44 8.87
C THR A 485 -13.99 -25.00 9.15
N VAL A 486 -14.22 -24.40 10.32
CA VAL A 486 -15.53 -23.92 10.74
C VAL A 486 -15.51 -22.42 11.01
N TRP A 487 -16.60 -21.75 10.63
CA TRP A 487 -16.94 -20.38 10.98
C TRP A 487 -18.29 -20.38 11.68
N VAL A 488 -18.42 -19.57 12.71
CA VAL A 488 -19.59 -19.55 13.59
C VAL A 488 -19.92 -18.11 13.94
N LEU A 489 -21.19 -17.79 14.04
CA LEU A 489 -21.72 -16.74 14.90
C LEU A 489 -22.34 -17.43 16.12
N ALA A 490 -21.88 -17.07 17.32
CA ALA A 490 -22.25 -17.75 18.56
C ALA A 490 -22.90 -16.81 19.58
N ALA A 491 -23.62 -17.37 20.54
CA ALA A 491 -24.15 -16.60 21.66
C ALA A 491 -23.00 -15.98 22.47
N GLY A 492 -23.14 -14.67 22.74
CA GLY A 492 -22.11 -13.82 23.33
C GLY A 492 -21.34 -12.98 22.32
N ASP A 493 -21.35 -13.32 21.02
CA ASP A 493 -20.64 -12.54 19.99
C ASP A 493 -21.27 -11.14 19.81
N PRO A 494 -20.47 -10.13 19.44
CA PRO A 494 -21.01 -8.84 19.00
C PRO A 494 -21.63 -9.02 17.62
N VAL A 495 -22.73 -8.33 17.36
CA VAL A 495 -23.41 -8.37 16.07
C VAL A 495 -23.86 -6.98 15.62
N TYR A 496 -23.55 -6.70 14.36
CA TYR A 496 -24.03 -5.57 13.60
C TYR A 496 -25.03 -6.09 12.56
N CYS A 497 -26.23 -5.54 12.58
CA CYS A 497 -27.33 -5.95 11.72
C CYS A 497 -27.90 -4.73 11.00
N LEU A 498 -27.78 -4.72 9.68
CA LEU A 498 -28.54 -3.85 8.78
C LEU A 498 -29.57 -4.72 8.05
N GLY A 499 -30.84 -4.54 8.38
CA GLY A 499 -31.90 -5.43 7.92
C GLY A 499 -33.25 -4.74 7.89
N ARG A 500 -34.28 -5.48 7.47
CA ARG A 500 -35.65 -5.00 7.47
C ARG A 500 -36.36 -5.56 8.71
N VAL A 501 -36.89 -4.66 9.50
CA VAL A 501 -37.73 -4.96 10.67
C VAL A 501 -39.16 -5.17 10.20
N GLU A 502 -39.68 -6.36 10.45
CA GLU A 502 -41.01 -6.80 10.06
C GLU A 502 -41.82 -7.18 11.30
N THR A 503 -43.15 -7.04 11.22
CA THR A 503 -44.03 -7.51 12.28
C THR A 503 -44.24 -9.01 12.14
N ARG A 504 -44.01 -9.75 13.23
CA ARG A 504 -44.27 -11.19 13.31
C ARG A 504 -45.75 -11.47 13.16
N THR A 505 -46.08 -12.43 12.29
CA THR A 505 -47.44 -12.98 12.16
C THR A 505 -47.85 -13.69 13.44
N HIS A 506 -49.14 -14.02 13.59
CA HIS A 506 -49.60 -14.66 14.82
C HIS A 506 -49.03 -16.07 15.00
N GLU A 507 -48.75 -16.77 13.90
CA GLU A 507 -48.20 -18.14 13.87
C GLU A 507 -46.70 -18.19 14.18
N GLU A 508 -45.96 -17.13 13.86
CA GLU A 508 -44.52 -17.01 14.15
C GLU A 508 -44.22 -16.62 15.60
N ARG A 509 -45.25 -16.26 16.39
CA ARG A 509 -45.09 -15.82 17.78
C ARG A 509 -44.99 -17.02 18.71
N GLU A 510 -44.07 -16.95 19.65
CA GLU A 510 -43.98 -17.93 20.72
C GLU A 510 -45.25 -17.93 21.58
N GLU A 511 -45.63 -19.11 22.07
CA GLU A 511 -46.71 -19.23 23.04
C GLU A 511 -46.34 -18.48 24.34
N GLY A 512 -47.22 -17.59 24.79
CA GLY A 512 -47.00 -16.82 26.01
C GLY A 512 -46.13 -15.57 25.87
N ILE A 513 -45.81 -15.14 24.64
CA ILE A 513 -45.04 -13.92 24.40
C ILE A 513 -45.74 -12.68 25.01
N ASP A 514 -44.96 -11.84 25.69
CA ASP A 514 -45.48 -10.59 26.25
C ASP A 514 -45.74 -9.57 25.13
N THR A 515 -47.01 -9.42 24.78
CA THR A 515 -47.48 -8.49 23.75
C THR A 515 -47.43 -7.01 24.16
N THR A 516 -47.12 -6.71 25.43
CA THR A 516 -46.92 -5.33 25.90
C THR A 516 -45.53 -4.79 25.53
N ILE A 517 -44.59 -5.68 25.19
CA ILE A 517 -43.23 -5.34 24.75
C ILE A 517 -43.24 -5.19 23.22
N PRO A 518 -43.14 -3.97 22.65
CA PRO A 518 -43.31 -3.79 21.21
C PRO A 518 -42.28 -4.54 20.37
N ASN A 519 -41.03 -4.58 20.82
CA ASN A 519 -39.91 -5.26 20.14
C ASN A 519 -40.05 -6.79 20.12
N SER A 520 -40.85 -7.40 21.00
CA SER A 520 -41.11 -8.85 20.99
C SER A 520 -41.96 -9.28 19.76
N LEU A 521 -42.73 -8.33 19.22
CA LEU A 521 -43.62 -8.53 18.08
C LEU A 521 -42.90 -8.33 16.73
N LEU A 522 -41.60 -8.03 16.75
CA LEU A 522 -40.82 -7.71 15.56
C LEU A 522 -39.76 -8.78 15.30
N VAL A 523 -39.40 -8.95 14.03
CA VAL A 523 -38.31 -9.80 13.56
C VAL A 523 -37.49 -9.05 12.52
N VAL A 524 -36.18 -9.21 12.55
CA VAL A 524 -35.27 -8.62 11.55
C VAL A 524 -34.90 -9.69 10.52
N ARG A 525 -35.04 -9.33 9.25
CA ARG A 525 -34.73 -10.21 8.11
C ARG A 525 -33.83 -9.53 7.08
N GLY A 526 -33.10 -10.34 6.33
CA GLY A 526 -32.22 -9.95 5.22
C GLY A 526 -32.96 -9.69 3.90
N ASN A 527 -34.27 -9.45 3.94
CA ASN A 527 -35.07 -9.17 2.74
C ASN A 527 -34.64 -7.85 2.09
N LYS A 528 -34.01 -7.94 0.91
CA LYS A 528 -33.48 -6.78 0.20
C LYS A 528 -34.57 -6.05 -0.58
N ASP A 529 -34.91 -4.84 -0.15
CA ASP A 529 -35.73 -3.92 -0.94
C ASP A 529 -34.93 -3.12 -1.97
N ILE A 530 -35.64 -2.52 -2.94
CA ILE A 530 -35.04 -1.61 -3.93
C ILE A 530 -34.34 -0.45 -3.19
N GLY A 531 -33.03 -0.34 -3.37
CA GLY A 531 -32.22 0.73 -2.79
C GLY A 531 -31.68 0.46 -1.39
N MET A 532 -31.99 -0.69 -0.78
CA MET A 532 -31.52 -1.06 0.56
C MET A 532 -30.36 -2.04 0.47
N GLN A 533 -29.34 -1.86 1.32
CA GLN A 533 -28.33 -2.87 1.59
C GLN A 533 -28.70 -3.65 2.86
N VAL A 534 -28.41 -4.95 2.87
CA VAL A 534 -28.62 -5.83 4.01
C VAL A 534 -27.28 -6.44 4.39
N HIS A 535 -26.95 -6.38 5.67
CA HIS A 535 -25.67 -6.85 6.20
C HIS A 535 -25.92 -7.51 7.55
N LEU A 536 -25.46 -8.75 7.73
CA LEU A 536 -25.39 -9.38 9.05
C LEU A 536 -23.94 -9.76 9.33
N HIS A 537 -23.32 -9.05 10.26
CA HIS A 537 -21.88 -9.12 10.53
C HIS A 537 -21.63 -9.35 12.01
N ARG A 538 -20.70 -10.27 12.32
CA ARG A 538 -20.06 -10.31 13.63
C ARG A 538 -19.24 -9.04 13.81
N GLY A 539 -19.32 -8.42 14.98
CA GLY A 539 -18.68 -7.14 15.29
C GLY A 539 -19.67 -6.04 15.58
N THR A 540 -19.17 -4.92 16.11
CA THR A 540 -19.92 -3.67 16.33
C THR A 540 -19.50 -2.62 15.31
N GLU A 541 -20.13 -1.44 15.33
CA GLU A 541 -19.73 -0.31 14.49
C GLU A 541 -18.24 0.04 14.67
N LEU A 542 -17.70 -0.07 15.90
CA LEU A 542 -16.28 0.16 16.18
C LEU A 542 -15.37 -0.77 15.39
N SER A 543 -15.71 -2.06 15.31
CA SER A 543 -14.93 -3.02 14.53
C SER A 543 -14.97 -2.73 13.03
N LEU A 544 -16.09 -2.20 12.52
CA LEU A 544 -16.21 -1.75 11.12
C LEU A 544 -15.39 -0.47 10.87
N ILE A 545 -15.43 0.47 11.82
CA ILE A 545 -14.74 1.76 11.79
C ILE A 545 -13.23 1.63 11.97
N ALA A 546 -12.71 0.53 12.52
CA ALA A 546 -11.28 0.30 12.64
C ALA A 546 -10.53 0.43 11.30
N GLY A 547 -11.18 0.04 10.20
CA GLY A 547 -10.65 0.15 8.84
C GLY A 547 -10.79 1.54 8.20
N LEU A 548 -11.25 2.56 8.92
CA LEU A 548 -11.50 3.89 8.37
C LEU A 548 -10.26 4.75 8.23
N ARG A 549 -10.21 5.43 7.09
CA ARG A 549 -9.37 6.60 6.85
C ARG A 549 -10.26 7.84 6.80
N SER A 550 -9.68 9.01 7.07
CA SER A 550 -10.42 10.26 6.93
C SER A 550 -10.88 10.50 5.48
N THR A 551 -11.88 11.36 5.32
CA THR A 551 -12.30 11.83 3.98
C THR A 551 -11.14 12.52 3.25
N THR A 552 -10.24 13.19 3.98
CA THR A 552 -9.05 13.80 3.40
C THR A 552 -8.12 12.75 2.78
N GLU A 553 -7.77 11.69 3.53
CA GLU A 553 -6.93 10.62 3.01
C GLU A 553 -7.59 9.79 1.90
N SER A 554 -8.92 9.60 2.00
CA SER A 554 -9.65 8.67 1.13
C SER A 554 -10.13 9.32 -0.17
N ILE A 555 -10.30 10.66 -0.19
CA ILE A 555 -10.84 11.38 -1.34
C ILE A 555 -9.97 12.56 -1.73
N VAL A 556 -9.73 13.49 -0.81
CA VAL A 556 -9.07 14.76 -1.16
C VAL A 556 -7.67 14.52 -1.70
N VAL A 557 -6.84 13.76 -0.98
CA VAL A 557 -5.45 13.49 -1.38
C VAL A 557 -5.37 12.75 -2.73
N PRO A 558 -6.06 11.60 -2.95
CA PRO A 558 -6.04 10.93 -4.24
C PRO A 558 -6.50 11.81 -5.41
N ILE A 559 -7.56 12.61 -5.22
CA ILE A 559 -8.06 13.51 -6.28
C ILE A 559 -7.06 14.62 -6.58
N VAL A 560 -6.51 15.25 -5.55
CA VAL A 560 -5.50 16.31 -5.71
C VAL A 560 -4.27 15.75 -6.43
N MET A 561 -3.77 14.58 -6.01
CA MET A 561 -2.64 13.90 -6.66
C MET A 561 -2.96 13.49 -8.10
N LEU A 562 -4.18 13.05 -8.40
CA LEU A 562 -4.62 12.77 -9.76
C LEU A 562 -4.58 14.04 -10.62
N ILE A 563 -5.08 15.18 -10.11
CA ILE A 563 -5.01 16.45 -10.82
C ILE A 563 -3.55 16.83 -11.10
N PHE A 564 -2.68 16.81 -10.09
CA PHE A 564 -1.26 17.11 -10.25
C PHE A 564 -0.58 16.17 -11.26
N SER A 565 -0.93 14.88 -11.27
CA SER A 565 -0.36 13.94 -12.25
C SER A 565 -0.79 14.20 -13.68
N ALA A 566 -1.96 14.81 -13.89
CA ALA A 566 -2.51 15.08 -15.22
C ALA A 566 -2.08 16.45 -15.78
N LEU A 567 -1.67 17.41 -14.93
CA LEU A 567 -1.26 18.75 -15.35
C LEU A 567 -0.18 18.75 -16.47
N PRO A 568 0.88 17.91 -16.42
CA PRO A 568 1.93 17.88 -17.45
C PRO A 568 1.48 17.40 -18.84
N PHE A 569 0.22 17.02 -19.02
CA PHE A 569 -0.36 16.65 -20.32
C PHE A 569 -1.27 17.75 -20.89
N ILE A 570 -1.58 18.77 -20.10
CA ILE A 570 -2.47 19.88 -20.47
C ILE A 570 -1.65 21.11 -20.93
N TRP A 571 -0.40 21.18 -20.47
CA TRP A 571 0.66 22.06 -20.94
C TRP A 571 1.70 21.22 -21.66
#